data_AF-A0A967VQC9-F1
#
_entry.id   AF-A0A967VQC9-F1
#
_cell.length_a   1.000
_cell.length_b   1.000
_cell.length_c   1.000
_cell.angle_alpha   90.00
_cell.angle_beta   90.00
_cell.angle_gamma   90.00
#
_symmetry.space_group_name_H-M   'P 1'
#
loop_
_entity.id
_entity.type
_entity.pdbx_description
1 polymer ?
#
loop_
_entity_poly.entity_id
_entity_poly.type
_entity_poly.pdbx_seq_one_letter_code
_entity_poly.pdbx_strand_id
1 'polypeptide(L)'
;MRDDDREEILRRIEAGAVRDAAERSADEAEAVPDLVRELGGHGREGPAPDLTFGGYVETHDRPPAFEGSDGQPYTVDLDTEETGDPERPWAAFLVFIRWAATGAGIMGHLTSEDVAWGGDEHGARAAALDLTLYELKTRLDRAIAVKAELMEE
;
A
#
# COMPACT_ATOMS: atom_id res chain seq x y z
N MET A 1 9.80 39.25 -45.27
CA MET A 1 9.85 37.90 -44.68
C MET A 1 8.65 37.16 -45.23
N ARG A 2 8.85 36.06 -45.95
CA ARG A 2 7.71 35.27 -46.47
C ARG A 2 7.08 34.52 -45.30
N ASP A 3 5.79 34.20 -45.39
CA ASP A 3 5.08 33.53 -44.30
C ASP A 3 5.70 32.15 -43.97
N ASP A 4 6.23 31.47 -44.99
CA ASP A 4 7.04 30.24 -44.85
C ASP A 4 8.28 30.43 -43.94
N ASP A 5 8.98 31.57 -44.07
CA ASP A 5 10.17 31.85 -43.26
C ASP A 5 9.80 32.02 -41.78
N ARG A 6 8.58 32.52 -41.49
CA ARG A 6 8.08 32.73 -40.13
C ARG A 6 7.68 31.41 -39.47
N GLU A 7 7.03 30.51 -40.21
CA GLU A 7 6.70 29.18 -39.71
C GLU A 7 7.95 28.35 -39.39
N GLU A 8 8.99 28.45 -40.23
CA GLU A 8 10.25 27.75 -40.00
C GLU A 8 10.95 28.26 -38.73
N ILE A 9 10.96 29.58 -38.52
CA ILE A 9 11.49 30.19 -37.30
C ILE A 9 10.72 29.73 -36.06
N LEU A 10 9.38 29.70 -36.11
CA LEU A 10 8.55 29.26 -34.99
C LEU A 10 8.78 27.79 -34.65
N ARG A 11 8.83 26.91 -35.67
CA ARG A 11 9.17 25.48 -35.49
C ARG A 11 10.53 25.28 -34.83
N ARG A 12 11.53 26.09 -35.20
CA ARG A 12 12.87 26.02 -34.61
C ARG A 12 12.88 26.47 -33.14
N ILE A 13 12.07 27.46 -32.78
CA ILE A 13 11.92 27.93 -31.39
C ILE A 13 11.21 26.86 -30.54
N GLU A 14 10.12 26.27 -31.05
CA GLU A 14 9.39 25.20 -30.35
C GLU A 14 10.28 23.97 -30.13
N ALA A 15 11.03 23.53 -31.15
CA ALA A 15 11.96 22.41 -31.03
C ALA A 15 13.09 22.68 -30.03
N GLY A 16 13.52 23.93 -29.89
CA GLY A 16 14.46 24.36 -28.84
C GLY A 16 13.84 24.28 -27.45
N ALA A 17 12.63 24.81 -27.27
CA ALA A 17 11.93 24.81 -25.99
C ALA A 17 11.65 23.39 -25.46
N VAL A 18 11.28 22.45 -26.34
CA VAL A 18 11.06 21.04 -25.97
C VAL A 18 12.35 20.37 -25.52
N ARG A 19 13.48 20.67 -26.18
CA ARG A 19 14.79 20.14 -25.82
C ARG A 19 15.26 20.69 -24.47
N ASP A 20 15.18 22.00 -24.28
CA ASP A 20 15.53 22.65 -23.00
C ASP A 20 14.64 22.15 -21.85
N ALA A 21 13.37 21.83 -22.12
CA ALA A 21 12.50 21.21 -21.13
C ALA A 21 12.92 19.77 -20.80
N ALA A 22 13.27 18.96 -21.82
CA ALA A 22 13.74 17.60 -21.62
C ALA A 22 15.11 17.54 -20.90
N GLU A 23 16.02 18.46 -21.22
CA GLU A 23 17.32 18.59 -20.54
C GLU A 23 17.14 19.00 -19.07
N ARG A 24 16.27 19.99 -18.78
CA ARG A 24 15.90 20.33 -17.39
C ARG A 24 15.28 19.16 -16.62
N SER A 25 14.37 18.42 -17.24
CA SER A 25 13.78 17.24 -16.61
C SER A 25 14.82 16.13 -16.35
N ALA A 26 15.82 16.00 -17.22
CA ALA A 26 16.91 15.05 -17.03
C ALA A 26 17.85 15.49 -15.90
N ASP A 27 18.22 16.77 -15.86
CA ASP A 27 19.02 17.36 -14.78
C ASP A 27 18.29 17.28 -13.43
N GLU A 28 16.98 17.52 -13.41
CA GLU A 28 16.12 17.36 -12.23
C GLU A 28 16.07 15.89 -11.77
N ALA A 29 15.93 14.94 -12.70
CA ALA A 29 15.94 13.51 -12.40
C ALA A 29 17.30 13.01 -11.89
N GLU A 30 18.41 13.55 -12.41
CA GLU A 30 19.76 13.27 -11.92
C GLU A 30 20.01 13.91 -10.54
N ALA A 31 19.35 15.05 -10.26
CA ALA A 31 19.44 15.75 -8.98
C ALA A 31 18.50 15.19 -7.89
N VAL A 32 17.58 14.25 -8.20
CA VAL A 32 16.77 13.59 -7.15
C VAL A 32 17.69 12.72 -6.31
N PRO A 33 17.92 13.04 -5.03
CA PRO A 33 18.73 12.22 -4.17
C PRO A 33 18.08 10.84 -4.02
N ASP A 34 18.90 9.79 -4.04
CA ASP A 34 18.47 8.44 -3.68
C ASP A 34 18.10 8.44 -2.19
N LEU A 35 16.83 8.78 -1.91
CA LEU A 35 16.28 8.93 -0.57
C LEU A 35 16.43 7.64 0.23
N VAL A 36 16.39 6.48 -0.43
CA VAL A 36 16.56 5.16 0.18
C VAL A 36 17.99 4.97 0.70
N ARG A 37 18.98 5.51 -0.02
CA ARG A 37 20.39 5.49 0.38
C ARG A 37 20.73 6.56 1.42
N GLU A 38 20.17 7.76 1.31
CA GLU A 38 20.41 8.86 2.26
C GLU A 38 19.72 8.64 3.61
N LEU A 39 18.55 8.02 3.62
CA LEU A 39 17.87 7.58 4.86
C LEU A 39 18.50 6.35 5.50
N GLY A 40 19.66 5.91 4.98
CA GLY A 40 20.62 5.01 5.62
C GLY A 40 19.99 3.92 6.46
N GLY A 41 19.91 2.70 5.91
CA GLY A 41 19.55 1.48 6.66
C GLY A 41 20.36 1.32 7.95
N HIS A 42 19.90 1.99 9.00
CA HIS A 42 20.29 1.82 10.38
C HIS A 42 19.24 0.91 10.98
N GLY A 43 19.73 -0.15 11.63
CA GLY A 43 18.90 -1.08 12.38
C GLY A 43 17.90 -0.30 13.26
N ARG A 44 16.68 -0.82 13.30
CA ARG A 44 15.50 -0.26 13.95
C ARG A 44 15.83 0.30 15.35
N GLU A 45 16.01 1.60 15.45
CA GLU A 45 15.96 2.36 16.70
C GLU A 45 15.06 3.58 16.50
N GLY A 46 13.79 3.40 16.87
CA GLY A 46 12.69 4.36 16.77
C GLY A 46 11.35 3.62 16.83
N PRO A 47 10.26 4.23 17.33
CA PRO A 47 8.93 3.59 17.27
C PRO A 47 8.65 3.16 15.83
N ALA A 48 8.08 1.98 15.65
CA ALA A 48 7.74 1.50 14.32
C ALA A 48 6.89 2.58 13.62
N PRO A 49 7.20 2.92 12.36
CA PRO A 49 6.50 4.01 11.70
C PRO A 49 4.99 3.74 11.75
N ASP A 50 4.20 4.76 12.14
CA ASP A 50 2.72 4.76 12.18
C ASP A 50 2.07 4.44 10.81
N LEU A 51 2.89 4.14 9.80
CA LEU A 51 2.52 3.70 8.47
C LEU A 51 2.48 2.17 8.34
N THR A 52 2.92 1.42 9.35
CA THR A 52 2.86 -0.05 9.43
C THR A 52 1.72 -0.49 10.34
N PHE A 53 1.23 -1.72 10.17
CA PHE A 53 0.19 -2.28 11.02
C PHE A 53 0.65 -2.30 12.49
N GLY A 54 1.83 -2.86 12.75
CA GLY A 54 2.41 -2.90 14.09
C GLY A 54 2.63 -1.51 14.67
N GLY A 55 3.21 -0.60 13.90
CA GLY A 55 3.47 0.77 14.35
C GLY A 55 2.21 1.56 14.66
N TYR A 56 1.14 1.38 13.88
CA TYR A 56 -0.16 2.00 14.16
C TYR A 56 -0.75 1.48 15.47
N VAL A 57 -0.78 0.16 15.66
CA VAL A 57 -1.35 -0.44 16.88
C VAL A 57 -0.56 -0.02 18.12
N GLU A 58 0.77 -0.02 18.04
CA GLU A 58 1.65 0.45 19.13
C GLU A 58 1.39 1.93 19.48
N THR A 59 1.18 2.78 18.46
CA THR A 59 1.01 4.22 18.65
C THR A 59 -0.40 4.60 19.15
N HIS A 60 -1.44 3.92 18.64
CA HIS A 60 -2.84 4.34 18.83
C HIS A 60 -3.65 3.44 19.77
N ASP A 61 -3.11 2.29 20.19
CA ASP A 61 -3.79 1.30 21.07
C ASP A 61 -5.18 0.88 20.55
N ARG A 62 -5.33 0.85 19.22
CA ARG A 62 -6.57 0.44 18.54
C ARG A 62 -6.28 -0.12 17.14
N PRO A 63 -7.20 -0.94 16.59
CA PRO A 63 -7.07 -1.41 15.22
C PRO A 63 -7.16 -0.28 14.19
N PRO A 64 -6.42 -0.35 13.07
CA PRO A 64 -6.64 0.51 11.92
C PRO A 64 -8.06 0.36 11.37
N ALA A 65 -8.63 1.47 10.90
CA ALA A 65 -9.94 1.52 10.29
C ALA A 65 -9.86 2.09 8.86
N PHE A 66 -10.67 1.54 7.96
CA PHE A 66 -10.68 1.89 6.54
C PHE A 66 -12.12 1.99 6.02
N GLU A 67 -12.33 2.85 5.04
CA GLU A 67 -13.50 2.78 4.17
C GLU A 67 -13.21 1.79 3.03
N GLY A 68 -14.03 0.75 2.89
CA GLY A 68 -13.91 -0.21 1.81
C GLY A 68 -14.27 0.39 0.45
N SER A 69 -13.85 -0.25 -0.64
CA SER A 69 -14.29 0.12 -2.00
C SER A 69 -15.81 0.01 -2.22
N ASP A 70 -16.53 -0.67 -1.32
CA ASP A 70 -17.99 -0.76 -1.24
C ASP A 70 -18.65 0.37 -0.42
N GLY A 71 -17.85 1.34 0.08
CA GLY A 71 -18.30 2.45 0.90
C GLY A 71 -18.68 2.09 2.34
N GLN A 72 -18.37 0.87 2.80
CA GLN A 72 -18.64 0.44 4.17
C GLN A 72 -17.42 0.65 5.09
N PRO A 73 -17.63 0.91 6.38
CA PRO A 73 -16.54 1.02 7.35
C PRO A 73 -16.04 -0.36 7.79
N TYR A 74 -14.71 -0.53 7.80
CA TYR A 74 -14.04 -1.74 8.25
C TYR A 74 -12.95 -1.45 9.29
N THR A 75 -12.77 -2.36 10.24
CA THR A 75 -11.56 -2.44 11.08
C THR A 75 -10.80 -3.71 10.74
N VAL A 76 -9.49 -3.72 10.86
CA VAL A 76 -8.64 -4.89 10.56
C VAL A 76 -8.08 -5.53 11.81
N ASP A 77 -8.10 -6.86 11.87
CA ASP A 77 -7.37 -7.67 12.84
C ASP A 77 -6.46 -8.67 12.12
N LEU A 78 -5.55 -9.28 12.86
CA LEU A 78 -4.55 -10.21 12.38
C LEU A 78 -4.67 -11.56 13.09
N ASP A 79 -4.81 -12.61 12.29
CA ASP A 79 -4.82 -13.99 12.77
C ASP A 79 -3.76 -14.85 12.07
N THR A 80 -3.46 -15.99 12.65
CA THR A 80 -2.41 -16.91 12.20
C THR A 80 -2.84 -18.36 12.32
N GLU A 81 -2.44 -19.19 11.37
CA GLU A 81 -2.76 -20.62 11.37
C GLU A 81 -1.61 -21.50 10.86
N GLU A 82 -1.64 -22.78 11.24
CA GLU A 82 -0.75 -23.80 10.68
C GLU A 82 -1.19 -24.18 9.28
N THR A 83 -0.26 -24.20 8.32
CA THR A 83 -0.57 -24.48 6.90
C THR A 83 -0.45 -25.95 6.53
N GLY A 84 0.32 -26.72 7.33
CA GLY A 84 0.74 -28.09 6.99
C GLY A 84 1.87 -28.18 5.95
N ASP A 85 2.38 -27.06 5.41
CA ASP A 85 3.56 -27.01 4.54
C ASP A 85 4.85 -26.86 5.38
N PRO A 86 5.77 -27.83 5.37
CA PRO A 86 7.03 -27.74 6.12
C PRO A 86 7.91 -26.54 5.75
N GLU A 87 7.81 -26.02 4.52
CA GLU A 87 8.58 -24.85 4.07
C GLU A 87 7.93 -23.53 4.50
N ARG A 88 6.64 -23.54 4.85
CA ARG A 88 5.85 -22.38 5.29
C ARG A 88 4.87 -22.78 6.40
N PRO A 89 5.36 -23.26 7.56
CA PRO A 89 4.53 -23.98 8.52
C PRO A 89 3.42 -23.12 9.14
N TRP A 90 3.63 -21.81 9.21
CA TRP A 90 2.64 -20.85 9.69
C TRP A 90 2.37 -19.77 8.65
N ALA A 91 1.09 -19.43 8.49
CA ALA A 91 0.62 -18.30 7.69
C ALA A 91 -0.11 -17.29 8.57
N ALA A 92 -0.09 -16.03 8.14
CA ALA A 92 -0.85 -14.95 8.73
C ALA A 92 -1.81 -14.37 7.69
N PHE A 93 -3.03 -14.05 8.09
CA PHE A 93 -4.05 -13.44 7.24
C PHE A 93 -4.81 -12.34 7.99
N LEU A 94 -5.45 -11.46 7.24
CA LEU A 94 -6.16 -10.30 7.77
C LEU A 94 -7.66 -10.61 7.89
N VAL A 95 -8.25 -10.19 9.00
CA VAL A 95 -9.69 -10.27 9.24
C VAL A 95 -10.26 -8.85 9.26
N PHE A 96 -11.07 -8.52 8.26
CA PHE A 96 -11.74 -7.23 8.16
C PHE A 96 -13.16 -7.31 8.71
N ILE A 97 -13.40 -6.65 9.85
CA ILE A 97 -14.72 -6.58 10.47
C ILE A 97 -15.49 -5.42 9.85
N ARG A 98 -16.63 -5.72 9.22
CA ARG A 98 -17.53 -4.73 8.62
C ARG A 98 -18.47 -4.18 9.67
N TRP A 99 -18.53 -2.87 9.79
CA TRP A 99 -19.44 -2.16 10.68
C TRP A 99 -20.64 -1.60 9.94
N ALA A 100 -21.75 -1.41 10.65
CA ALA A 100 -22.83 -0.57 10.16
C ALA A 100 -22.32 0.86 9.99
N ALA A 101 -22.77 1.59 8.97
CA ALA A 101 -22.40 3.00 8.77
C ALA A 101 -22.69 3.90 9.99
N THR A 102 -23.66 3.51 10.82
CA THR A 102 -24.01 4.20 12.08
C THR A 102 -23.09 3.85 13.25
N GLY A 103 -22.19 2.87 13.10
CA GLY A 103 -21.39 2.28 14.18
C GLY A 103 -22.20 1.41 15.14
N ALA A 104 -23.49 1.14 14.86
CA ALA A 104 -24.39 0.47 15.80
C ALA A 104 -24.07 -1.02 16.04
N GLY A 105 -23.26 -1.64 15.18
CA GLY A 105 -22.86 -3.04 15.34
C GLY A 105 -22.09 -3.61 14.14
N ILE A 106 -21.67 -4.86 14.30
CA ILE A 106 -20.96 -5.64 13.29
C ILE A 106 -21.96 -6.22 12.29
N MET A 107 -21.70 -6.01 11.00
CA MET A 107 -22.54 -6.43 9.88
C MET A 107 -21.97 -7.64 9.12
N GLY A 108 -20.80 -8.13 9.52
CA GLY A 108 -20.11 -9.26 8.92
C GLY A 108 -18.59 -9.08 8.97
N HIS A 109 -17.88 -9.97 8.29
CA HIS A 109 -16.44 -9.86 8.10
C HIS A 109 -16.03 -10.31 6.70
N LEU A 110 -14.80 -10.00 6.33
CA LEU A 110 -14.07 -10.52 5.17
C LEU A 110 -12.71 -11.02 5.67
N THR A 111 -12.15 -12.00 4.98
CA THR A 111 -10.78 -12.46 5.22
C THR A 111 -9.97 -12.21 3.96
N SER A 112 -8.69 -11.83 4.13
CA SER A 112 -7.75 -11.82 3.00
C SER A 112 -7.26 -13.23 2.69
N GLU A 113 -6.54 -13.36 1.57
CA GLU A 113 -5.53 -14.42 1.42
C GLU A 113 -4.43 -14.34 2.49
N ASP A 114 -3.58 -15.36 2.57
CA ASP A 114 -2.34 -15.32 3.34
C ASP A 114 -1.46 -14.14 2.90
N VAL A 115 -1.05 -13.33 3.87
CA VAL A 115 -0.25 -12.12 3.63
C VAL A 115 1.20 -12.25 4.08
N ALA A 116 1.49 -13.16 5.01
CA ALA A 116 2.83 -13.43 5.50
C ALA A 116 2.97 -14.89 5.99
N TRP A 117 4.22 -15.34 6.12
CA TRP A 117 4.55 -16.69 6.59
C TRP A 117 5.70 -16.65 7.60
N GLY A 118 5.80 -17.69 8.43
CA GLY A 118 6.84 -17.83 9.42
C GLY A 118 7.16 -19.29 9.75
N GLY A 119 8.31 -19.50 10.40
CA GLY A 119 8.69 -20.81 10.94
C GLY A 119 7.86 -21.22 12.17
N ASP A 120 7.25 -20.24 12.83
CA ASP A 120 6.32 -20.38 13.94
C ASP A 120 5.24 -19.28 13.87
N GLU A 121 4.24 -19.36 14.76
CA GLU A 121 3.14 -18.40 14.87
C GLU A 121 3.65 -16.96 15.03
N HIS A 122 4.63 -16.76 15.91
CA HIS A 122 5.17 -15.44 16.22
C HIS A 122 5.87 -14.82 14.99
N GLY A 123 6.63 -15.61 14.24
CA GLY A 123 7.31 -15.17 13.03
C GLY A 123 6.34 -14.76 11.92
N ALA A 124 5.28 -15.54 11.72
CA ALA A 124 4.24 -15.19 10.74
C ALA A 124 3.53 -13.90 11.15
N ARG A 125 3.17 -13.78 12.44
CA ARG A 125 2.54 -12.58 12.99
C ARG A 125 3.43 -11.34 12.86
N ALA A 126 4.69 -11.43 13.25
CA ALA A 126 5.65 -10.33 13.18
C ALA A 126 5.85 -9.85 11.73
N ALA A 127 5.94 -10.77 10.78
CA ALA A 127 6.04 -10.43 9.36
C ALA A 127 4.78 -9.70 8.84
N ALA A 128 3.58 -10.11 9.28
CA ALA A 128 2.35 -9.41 8.90
C ALA A 128 2.20 -8.03 9.58
N LEU A 129 2.75 -7.84 10.78
CA LEU A 129 2.76 -6.54 11.45
C LEU A 129 3.64 -5.50 10.73
N ASP A 130 4.61 -5.94 9.93
CA ASP A 130 5.46 -5.06 9.11
C ASP A 130 4.75 -4.54 7.83
N LEU A 131 3.56 -5.06 7.50
CA LEU A 131 2.77 -4.56 6.38
C LEU A 131 2.37 -3.10 6.58
N THR A 132 2.41 -2.33 5.50
CA THR A 132 1.96 -0.93 5.50
C THR A 132 0.44 -0.82 5.54
N LEU A 133 -0.08 0.29 6.07
CA LEU A 133 -1.52 0.58 6.04
C LEU A 133 -2.08 0.62 4.61
N TYR A 134 -1.27 0.99 3.62
CA TYR A 134 -1.64 0.95 2.20
C TYR A 134 -1.79 -0.48 1.67
N GLU A 135 -0.90 -1.39 2.09
CA GLU A 135 -1.05 -2.81 1.79
C GLU A 135 -2.30 -3.38 2.45
N LEU A 136 -2.57 -3.06 3.73
CA LEU A 136 -3.81 -3.49 4.40
C LEU A 136 -5.06 -3.03 3.64
N LYS A 137 -5.09 -1.76 3.21
CA LYS A 137 -6.18 -1.21 2.40
C LYS A 137 -6.35 -1.95 1.07
N THR A 138 -5.24 -2.28 0.41
CA THR A 138 -5.25 -3.02 -0.86
C THR A 138 -5.83 -4.43 -0.67
N ARG A 139 -5.49 -5.10 0.45
CA ARG A 139 -6.04 -6.42 0.80
C ARG A 139 -7.54 -6.34 1.11
N LEU A 140 -8.01 -5.30 1.79
CA LEU A 140 -9.45 -5.08 2.01
C LEU A 140 -10.21 -4.96 0.69
N ASP A 141 -9.75 -4.09 -0.21
CA ASP A 141 -10.44 -3.84 -1.47
C ASP A 141 -10.47 -5.08 -2.36
N ARG A 142 -9.39 -5.88 -2.32
CA ARG A 142 -9.35 -7.19 -2.98
C ARG A 142 -10.35 -8.17 -2.38
N ALA A 143 -10.44 -8.28 -1.05
CA ALA A 143 -11.39 -9.17 -0.38
C ALA A 143 -12.85 -8.78 -0.68
N ILE A 144 -13.14 -7.48 -0.81
CA ILE A 144 -14.45 -6.98 -1.25
C ILE A 144 -14.75 -7.44 -2.68
N ALA A 145 -13.80 -7.27 -3.60
CA ALA A 145 -13.97 -7.66 -5.00
C ALA A 145 -14.23 -9.17 -5.15
N VAL A 146 -13.42 -10.01 -4.49
CA VAL A 146 -13.59 -11.48 -4.50
C VAL A 146 -14.97 -11.88 -3.97
N LYS A 147 -15.44 -11.26 -2.89
CA LYS A 147 -16.77 -11.55 -2.37
C LYS A 147 -17.88 -11.15 -3.34
N ALA A 148 -17.73 -10.02 -4.03
CA ALA A 148 -18.69 -9.58 -5.04
C ALA A 148 -18.80 -10.62 -6.16
N GLU A 149 -17.66 -11.10 -6.68
CA GLU A 149 -17.60 -12.15 -7.70
C GLU A 149 -18.33 -13.44 -7.23
N LEU A 150 -18.07 -13.89 -6.00
CA LEU A 150 -18.72 -15.08 -5.44
C LEU A 150 -20.23 -14.94 -5.18
N MET A 151 -20.75 -13.71 -5.08
CA MET A 151 -22.19 -13.46 -4.92
C MET A 151 -22.92 -13.34 -6.26
N GLU A 152 -22.20 -13.16 -7.36
CA GLU A 152 -22.74 -13.08 -8.71
C GLU A 152 -22.86 -14.46 -9.40
N GLU A 153 -22.15 -15.48 -8.88
CA GLU A 153 -22.23 -16.89 -9.28
C GLU A 153 -23.39 -17.66 -8.64
#